data_AF-A0A8S3H7X9-F1
#
_entry.id   AF-A0A8S3H7X9-F1
#
_cell.length_a   1.000
_cell.length_b   1.000
_cell.length_c   1.000
_cell.angle_alpha   90.00
_cell.angle_beta   90.00
_cell.angle_gamma   90.00
#
_symmetry.space_group_name_H-M   'P 1'
#
loop_
_entity.id
_entity.type
_entity.pdbx_description
1 polymer ?
#
loop_
_entity_poly.entity_id
_entity_poly.type
_entity_poly.pdbx_seq_one_letter_code
_entity_poly.pdbx_strand_id
1 'polypeptide(L)'
;MSDILLIEGFYDGSHRSLIDLLHRVLSPRSMLITLPGNKWPWRARCSSLILSDLIPNNENSFKYLFSSSIVNLSELISLRVDLLTAKKIIYFHENDLAYPKQ
;
A
#
# COMPACT_ATOMS: atom_id res chain seq x y z
N MET A 1 -5.97 16.54 9.06
CA MET A 1 -6.25 15.09 9.10
C MET A 1 -5.73 14.48 7.81
N SER A 2 -5.05 13.34 7.90
CA SER A 2 -4.50 12.65 6.74
C SER A 2 -5.62 11.91 6.00
N ASP A 3 -5.91 12.30 4.76
CA ASP A 3 -6.96 11.71 3.92
C ASP A 3 -6.42 10.80 2.81
N ILE A 4 -5.10 10.62 2.76
CA ILE A 4 -4.40 9.76 1.81
C ILE A 4 -3.65 8.67 2.59
N LEU A 5 -3.93 7.40 2.27
CA LEU A 5 -3.19 6.25 2.78
C LEU A 5 -2.18 5.79 1.74
N LEU A 6 -0.90 5.80 2.09
CA LEU A 6 0.19 5.25 1.30
C LEU A 6 0.66 3.95 1.97
N ILE A 7 0.57 2.82 1.26
CA ILE A 7 1.02 1.52 1.75
C ILE A 7 2.06 0.88 0.84
N GLU A 8 3.16 0.41 1.43
CA GLU A 8 4.20 -0.33 0.71
C GLU A 8 4.53 -1.65 1.43
N GLY A 9 4.28 -2.77 0.75
CA GLY A 9 4.53 -4.11 1.27
C GLY A 9 6.00 -4.52 1.23
N PHE A 10 6.84 -3.82 0.46
CA PHE A 10 8.27 -4.08 0.34
C PHE A 10 9.04 -2.76 0.32
N TYR A 11 9.35 -2.23 1.52
CA TYR A 11 10.02 -0.95 1.66
C TYR A 11 11.54 -1.11 1.59
N ASP A 12 12.05 -1.23 0.36
CA ASP A 12 13.48 -1.19 0.05
C ASP A 12 13.70 -0.69 -1.39
N GLY A 13 14.94 -0.31 -1.72
CA GLY A 13 15.35 0.08 -3.07
C GLY A 13 14.44 1.12 -3.75
N SER A 14 13.96 0.79 -4.95
CA SER A 14 13.13 1.67 -5.78
C SER A 14 11.73 1.89 -5.21
N HIS A 15 11.14 0.89 -4.54
CA HIS A 15 9.86 1.01 -3.83
C HIS A 15 9.93 2.07 -2.74
N ARG A 16 10.97 1.98 -1.89
CA ARG A 16 11.25 2.98 -0.86
C ARG A 16 11.41 4.38 -1.47
N SER A 17 12.21 4.49 -2.52
CA SER A 17 12.48 5.78 -3.17
C SER A 17 11.21 6.45 -3.70
N LEU A 18 10.31 5.66 -4.30
CA LEU A 18 9.02 6.14 -4.78
C LEU A 18 8.09 6.58 -3.63
N ILE A 19 7.92 5.73 -2.63
CA ILE A 19 6.95 6.00 -1.56
C ILE A 19 7.41 7.16 -0.66
N ASP A 20 8.72 7.31 -0.43
CA ASP A 20 9.30 8.44 0.29
C ASP A 20 9.06 9.76 -0.46
N LEU A 21 9.21 9.75 -1.79
CA LEU A 21 8.91 10.92 -2.63
C LEU A 21 7.44 11.31 -2.54
N LEU A 22 6.53 10.33 -2.70
CA LEU A 22 5.09 10.56 -2.62
C LEU A 22 4.69 11.08 -1.24
N HIS A 23 5.17 10.46 -0.17
CA HIS A 23 4.89 10.88 1.19
C HIS A 23 5.38 12.31 1.44
N ARG A 24 6.59 12.65 0.99
CA ARG A 24 7.14 14.00 1.10
C ARG A 24 6.28 15.05 0.38
N VAL A 25 5.82 14.76 -0.83
CA VAL A 25 5.03 15.70 -1.65
C VAL A 25 3.60 15.85 -1.14
N LEU A 26 3.02 14.78 -0.59
CA LEU A 26 1.63 14.74 -0.14
C LEU A 26 1.47 15.06 1.35
N SER A 27 2.56 15.22 2.10
CA SER A 27 2.51 15.62 3.50
C SER A 27 1.91 17.03 3.66
N PRO A 28 1.08 17.27 4.69
CA PRO A 28 0.73 16.39 5.81
C PRO A 28 -0.52 15.50 5.55
N ARG A 29 -1.05 15.48 4.32
CA ARG A 29 -2.28 14.74 3.98
C ARG A 29 -2.08 13.23 3.88
N SER A 30 -0.86 12.78 3.67
CA SER A 30 -0.54 11.35 3.57
C SER A 30 -0.14 10.72 4.91
N MET A 31 -0.68 9.55 5.19
CA MET A 31 -0.17 8.60 6.18
C MET A 31 0.57 7.48 5.46
N LEU A 32 1.78 7.17 5.89
CA LEU A 32 2.64 6.14 5.30
C LEU A 32 2.73 4.93 6.23
N ILE A 33 2.41 3.75 5.71
CA ILE A 33 2.56 2.47 6.41
C ILE A 33 3.35 1.52 5.53
N THR A 34 4.41 0.95 6.08
CA THR A 34 5.39 0.18 5.30
C THR A 34 5.78 -1.11 5.99
N LEU A 35 6.09 -2.12 5.20
CA LEU A 35 6.72 -3.35 5.68
C LEU A 35 8.18 -3.43 5.22
N PRO A 36 9.11 -3.92 6.05
CA PRO A 36 10.52 -4.06 5.65
C PRO A 36 10.67 -4.83 4.34
N GLY A 37 11.55 -4.35 3.45
CA GLY A 37 11.86 -5.00 2.17
C GLY A 37 12.74 -6.23 2.29
N ASN A 38 12.31 -7.19 3.10
CA ASN A 38 12.89 -8.52 3.21
C ASN A 38 11.81 -9.58 2.96
N LYS A 39 12.25 -10.81 2.61
CA LYS A 39 11.36 -11.95 2.37
C LYS A 39 10.24 -11.62 1.36
N TRP A 40 10.60 -11.09 0.18
CA TRP A 40 9.64 -10.61 -0.82
C TRP A 40 8.51 -11.60 -1.19
N PRO A 41 8.70 -12.94 -1.26
CA PRO A 41 7.58 -13.85 -1.56
C PRO A 41 6.54 -13.86 -0.43
N TRP A 42 6.99 -13.68 0.81
CA TRP A 42 6.12 -13.54 1.97
C TRP A 42 5.41 -12.19 1.97
N ARG A 43 6.07 -11.12 1.51
CA ARG A 43 5.41 -9.82 1.32
C ARG A 43 4.32 -9.88 0.27
N ALA A 44 4.56 -10.53 -0.86
CA ALA A 44 3.56 -10.71 -1.91
C ALA A 44 2.30 -11.45 -1.43
N ARG A 45 2.45 -12.41 -0.50
CA ARG A 45 1.34 -13.27 -0.02
C ARG A 45 0.69 -12.84 1.29
N CYS A 46 1.43 -12.18 2.19
CA CYS A 46 0.99 -11.96 3.56
C CYS A 46 0.97 -10.48 3.97
N SER A 47 1.42 -9.57 3.10
CA SER A 47 1.46 -8.14 3.43
C SER A 47 0.08 -7.61 3.78
N SER A 48 -0.97 -8.01 3.07
CA SER A 48 -2.34 -7.55 3.31
C SER A 48 -2.83 -7.86 4.71
N LEU A 49 -2.58 -9.07 5.23
CA LEU A 49 -2.93 -9.43 6.60
C LEU A 49 -2.19 -8.56 7.62
N ILE A 50 -0.86 -8.41 7.48
CA ILE A 50 -0.05 -7.60 8.41
C ILE A 50 -0.45 -6.13 8.34
N LEU A 51 -0.67 -5.59 7.14
CA LEU A 51 -1.07 -4.20 6.93
C LEU A 51 -2.47 -3.94 7.52
N SER A 52 -3.38 -4.90 7.46
CA SER A 52 -4.73 -4.73 8.00
C SER A 52 -4.75 -4.41 9.49
N ASP A 53 -3.79 -4.95 10.25
CA ASP A 53 -3.59 -4.71 11.68
C ASP A 53 -2.85 -3.39 11.97
N LEU A 54 -1.89 -3.02 11.11
CA LEU A 54 -1.10 -1.79 11.26
C LEU A 54 -1.86 -0.52 10.85
N ILE A 55 -2.80 -0.62 9.91
CA ILE A 55 -3.60 0.53 9.48
C ILE A 55 -4.53 0.92 10.64
N PRO A 56 -4.53 2.18 11.11
CA PRO A 56 -5.43 2.57 12.19
C PRO A 56 -6.89 2.46 11.73
N ASN A 57 -7.77 2.08 12.67
CA ASN A 57 -9.21 2.13 12.45
C ASN A 57 -9.66 3.59 12.53
N ASN A 58 -9.82 4.22 11.37
CA ASN A 58 -10.37 5.56 11.25
C ASN A 58 -11.45 5.52 10.16
N GLU A 59 -12.67 5.15 10.57
CA GLU A 59 -13.82 5.03 9.67
C GLU A 59 -13.93 6.27 8.77
N ASN A 60 -13.92 6.03 7.44
CA ASN A 60 -14.09 7.04 6.39
C ASN A 60 -13.08 8.20 6.38
N SER A 61 -11.94 8.08 7.05
CA SER A 61 -10.91 9.12 7.00
C SER A 61 -10.13 9.13 5.68
N PHE A 62 -9.84 7.95 5.12
CA PHE A 62 -9.05 7.81 3.92
C PHE A 62 -9.92 7.91 2.66
N LYS A 63 -9.68 8.96 1.87
CA LYS A 63 -10.32 9.17 0.57
C LYS A 63 -9.54 8.54 -0.57
N TYR A 64 -8.23 8.37 -0.38
CA TYR A 64 -7.32 7.81 -1.38
C TYR A 64 -6.46 6.72 -0.73
N LEU A 65 -6.22 5.65 -1.46
CA LEU A 65 -5.33 4.56 -1.08
C LEU A 65 -4.37 4.31 -2.24
N PHE A 66 -3.07 4.40 -1.98
CA PHE A 66 -2.01 4.07 -2.92
C PHE A 66 -1.27 2.82 -2.44
N SER A 67 -1.00 1.89 -3.35
CA SER A 67 -0.14 0.73 -3.07
C SER A 67 0.67 0.29 -4.27
N SER A 68 1.78 -0.40 -4.03
CA SER A 68 2.47 -1.17 -5.06
C SER A 68 1.75 -2.50 -5.36
N SER A 69 2.04 -3.11 -6.51
CA SER A 69 1.53 -4.42 -6.91
C SER A 69 1.95 -5.58 -6.00
N ILE A 70 2.92 -5.36 -5.10
CA ILE A 70 3.34 -6.37 -4.11
C ILE A 70 2.24 -6.61 -3.07
N VAL A 71 1.42 -5.61 -2.76
CA VAL A 71 0.31 -5.80 -1.82
C VAL A 71 -0.87 -6.39 -2.57
N ASN A 72 -1.39 -7.52 -2.09
CA ASN A 72 -2.67 -8.06 -2.56
C ASN A 72 -3.82 -7.14 -2.10
N LEU A 73 -4.12 -6.12 -2.90
CA LEU A 73 -5.08 -5.09 -2.50
C LEU A 73 -6.49 -5.65 -2.32
N SER A 74 -6.90 -6.65 -3.12
CA SER A 74 -8.21 -7.29 -2.93
C SER A 74 -8.36 -7.94 -1.56
N GLU A 75 -7.33 -8.65 -1.11
CA GLU A 75 -7.30 -9.26 0.22
C GLU A 75 -7.35 -8.19 1.31
N LEU A 76 -6.55 -7.12 1.19
CA LEU A 76 -6.56 -6.04 2.16
C LEU A 76 -7.95 -5.39 2.29
N ILE A 77 -8.60 -5.07 1.16
CA ILE A 77 -9.95 -4.48 1.17
C ILE A 77 -10.98 -5.46 1.76
N SER A 78 -10.83 -6.77 1.55
CA SER A 78 -11.72 -7.76 2.16
C SER A 78 -11.58 -7.82 3.69
N LEU A 79 -10.38 -7.57 4.22
CA LEU A 79 -10.09 -7.50 5.66
C LEU A 79 -10.46 -6.13 6.26
N ARG A 80 -10.48 -5.07 5.44
CA ARG A 80 -10.67 -3.68 5.84
C ARG A 80 -11.78 -3.01 5.03
N VAL A 81 -13.02 -3.38 5.34
CA VAL A 81 -14.24 -2.86 4.68
C VAL A 81 -14.36 -1.34 4.81
N ASP A 82 -13.76 -0.73 5.83
CA ASP A 82 -13.69 0.73 5.99
C ASP A 82 -12.88 1.42 4.88
N LEU A 83 -11.99 0.71 4.19
CA LEU A 83 -11.23 1.22 3.03
C LEU A 83 -11.98 1.04 1.70
N LEU A 84 -13.19 0.44 1.72
CA LEU A 84 -13.96 0.12 0.52
C LEU A 84 -14.40 1.36 -0.27
N THR A 85 -14.56 2.52 0.38
CA THR A 85 -14.97 3.76 -0.28
C THR A 85 -13.79 4.57 -0.84
N ALA A 86 -12.56 4.30 -0.39
CA ALA A 86 -11.38 5.01 -0.85
C ALA A 86 -11.13 4.79 -2.35
N LYS A 87 -10.65 5.81 -3.06
CA LYS A 87 -10.15 5.66 -4.43
C LYS A 87 -8.80 4.93 -4.39
N LYS A 88 -8.74 3.75 -5.00
CA LYS A 88 -7.53 2.92 -5.03
C LYS A 88 -6.67 3.23 -6.24
N ILE A 89 -5.37 3.36 -6.01
CA ILE A 89 -4.34 3.55 -7.02
C ILE A 89 -3.31 2.45 -6.80
N ILE A 90 -3.10 1.61 -7.80
CA ILE A 90 -2.10 0.54 -7.76
C ILE A 90 -0.98 0.92 -8.72
N TYR A 91 0.26 0.92 -8.23
CA TYR A 91 1.46 1.08 -9.03
C TYR A 91 2.11 -0.27 -9.27
N PHE A 92 2.23 -0.66 -10.54
CA PHE A 92 2.97 -1.85 -10.95
C PHE A 92 4.42 -1.47 -11.16
N HIS A 93 5.34 -2.20 -10.53
CA HIS A 93 6.76 -2.04 -10.82
C HIS A 93 7.07 -2.68 -12.16
N GLU A 94 7.91 -2.01 -12.96
CA GLU A 94 8.33 -2.47 -14.29
C GLU A 94 7.14 -2.87 -15.20
N ASN A 95 7.19 -4.07 -15.78
CA ASN A 95 6.19 -4.61 -16.70
C ASN A 95 5.32 -5.70 -16.05
N ASP A 96 5.17 -5.70 -14.72
CA ASP A 96 4.40 -6.72 -13.99
C ASP A 96 2.96 -6.86 -14.53
N LEU A 97 2.37 -5.77 -15.05
CA LEU A 97 1.05 -5.81 -15.69
C LEU A 97 1.06 -6.54 -17.05
N ALA A 98 2.16 -6.46 -17.79
CA ALA A 98 2.33 -7.09 -19.10
C ALA A 98 2.83 -8.54 -19.00
N TYR A 99 3.44 -8.94 -17.88
CA TYR A 99 3.96 -10.28 -17.62
C TYR A 99 3.42 -10.85 -16.30
N PRO A 100 2.15 -11.30 -16.26
CA PRO A 100 1.49 -11.75 -15.04
C PRO A 100 1.98 -13.11 -14.48
N LYS A 101 3.02 -13.71 -15.09
CA LYS A 101 3.61 -14.97 -14.64
C LYS A 101 5.01 -14.68 -14.07
N GLN A 102 5.08 -14.43 -12.76
CA GLN A 102 6.32 -14.56 -11.98
C GLN A 102 6.19 -15.74 -11.02
#